data_AF-A0A6N3D8Q9-F1
#
_entry.id   AF-A0A6N3D8Q9-F1
#
_cell.length_a   1.000
_cell.length_b   1.000
_cell.length_c   1.000
_cell.angle_alpha   90.00
_cell.angle_beta   90.00
_cell.angle_gamma   90.00
#
_symmetry.space_group_name_H-M   'P 1'
#
loop_
_entity.id
_entity.type
_entity.pdbx_description
1 polymer ?
#
loop_
_entity_poly.entity_id
_entity_poly.type
_entity_poly.pdbx_seq_one_letter_code
_entity_poly.pdbx_strand_id
1 'polypeptide(L)'
;MVELRCTATGQRFLGITRDAAKELNSLRAKLNGGGHPNRPLQQLWSEHGENGFDFRVADTLEYENPEDVSADDLQALRDLLLAEDPEARKIWK
;
A
#
# COMPACT_ATOMS: atom_id res chain seq x y z
N MET A 1 -1.42 -7.25 -3.28
CA MET A 1 -1.43 -5.77 -3.26
C MET A 1 -2.19 -5.28 -2.04
N VAL A 2 -1.63 -4.28 -1.35
CA VAL A 2 -2.31 -3.55 -0.28
C VAL A 2 -2.58 -2.12 -0.75
N GLU A 3 -3.74 -1.60 -0.37
CA GLU A 3 -4.16 -0.22 -0.57
C GLU A 3 -4.41 0.43 0.79
N LEU A 4 -3.88 1.64 0.96
CA LEU A 4 -4.21 2.56 2.04
C LEU A 4 -4.94 3.74 1.43
N ARG A 5 -6.17 3.99 1.88
CA ARG A 5 -6.94 5.15 1.46
C ARG A 5 -7.18 6.08 2.64
N CYS A 6 -6.78 7.34 2.51
CA CYS A 6 -7.20 8.37 3.45
C CYS A 6 -8.65 8.76 3.16
N THR A 7 -9.57 8.49 4.08
CA THR A 7 -11.00 8.78 3.89
C THR A 7 -11.29 10.28 3.93
N ALA A 8 -10.47 11.05 4.65
CA ALA A 8 -10.60 12.49 4.77
C ALA A 8 -10.18 13.26 3.51
N THR A 9 -9.12 12.83 2.83
CA THR A 9 -8.59 13.51 1.63
C THR A 9 -8.90 12.79 0.32
N GLY A 10 -9.34 11.53 0.40
CA GLY A 10 -9.56 10.68 -0.77
C GLY A 10 -8.28 10.10 -1.38
N GLN A 11 -7.09 10.47 -0.90
CA GLN A 11 -5.82 10.00 -1.44
C GLN A 11 -5.64 8.48 -1.25
N ARG A 12 -5.20 7.81 -2.31
CA ARG A 12 -4.94 6.37 -2.34
C ARG A 12 -3.45 6.12 -2.44
N PHE A 13 -2.97 5.15 -1.65
CA PHE A 13 -1.60 4.70 -1.63
C PHE A 13 -1.57 3.19 -1.86
N LEU A 14 -0.85 2.74 -2.89
CA LEU A 14 -0.75 1.34 -3.29
C LEU A 14 0.64 0.79 -2.97
N GLY A 15 0.68 -0.45 -2.48
CA GLY A 15 1.89 -1.20 -2.19
C GLY A 15 1.77 -2.65 -2.62
N ILE A 16 2.90 -3.24 -3.02
CA ILE A 16 2.96 -4.64 -3.43
C ILE A 16 3.69 -5.43 -2.37
N THR A 17 3.10 -6.56 -2.02
CA THR A 17 3.61 -7.48 -1.00
C THR A 17 3.15 -8.88 -1.34
N ARG A 18 3.96 -9.86 -0.95
CA ARG A 18 3.60 -11.29 -0.97
C ARG A 18 2.70 -11.68 0.19
N ASP A 19 2.69 -10.89 1.27
CA ASP A 19 1.87 -11.10 2.46
C ASP A 19 1.19 -9.79 2.84
N ALA A 20 -0.10 -9.67 2.49
CA ALA A 20 -0.88 -8.47 2.73
C ALA A 20 -1.07 -8.20 4.23
N ALA A 21 -1.32 -9.24 5.04
CA ALA A 21 -1.56 -9.07 6.47
C ALA A 21 -0.30 -8.58 7.20
N LYS A 22 0.85 -9.16 6.87
CA LYS A 22 2.15 -8.73 7.42
C LYS A 22 2.49 -7.30 7.03
N GLU A 23 2.25 -6.94 5.77
CA GLU A 23 2.55 -5.61 5.27
C GLU A 23 1.68 -4.54 5.92
N LEU A 24 0.36 -4.78 6.02
CA LEU A 24 -0.57 -3.87 6.69
C LEU A 24 -0.17 -3.62 8.15
N ASN A 25 0.21 -4.67 8.88
CA ASN A 25 0.71 -4.54 10.25
C ASN A 25 2.02 -3.75 10.32
N SER A 26 2.96 -3.99 9.40
CA SER A 26 4.22 -3.23 9.34
C SER A 26 3.98 -1.76 9.04
N LEU A 27 3.08 -1.46 8.10
CA LEU A 27 2.70 -0.09 7.75
C LEU A 27 2.09 0.63 8.96
N ARG A 28 1.12 0.02 9.64
CA ARG A 28 0.54 0.58 10.87
C ARG A 28 1.60 0.85 11.93
N ALA A 29 2.47 -0.11 12.20
CA ALA A 29 3.55 0.06 13.18
C ALA A 29 4.50 1.20 12.82
N LYS A 30 4.92 1.32 11.56
CA LYS A 30 5.81 2.39 11.09
C LYS A 30 5.15 3.76 11.10
N LEU A 31 3.89 3.84 10.68
CA LEU A 31 3.11 5.08 10.67
C LEU A 31 2.81 5.56 12.08
N ASN A 32 2.45 4.65 13.00
CA ASN A 32 2.32 4.95 14.43
C ASN A 32 3.65 5.37 15.06
N GLY A 33 4.76 4.78 14.59
CA GLY A 33 6.11 5.17 15.02
C GLY A 33 6.62 6.47 14.42
N GLY A 34 5.91 7.11 13.49
CA GLY A 34 6.34 8.36 12.86
C GLY A 34 7.51 8.24 11.87
N GLY A 35 7.94 7.02 11.57
CA GLY A 35 9.19 6.73 10.84
C GLY A 35 9.00 6.38 9.37
N HIS A 36 7.80 6.58 8.80
CA HIS A 36 7.53 6.16 7.44
C HIS A 36 8.23 7.07 6.42
N PRO A 37 8.96 6.53 5.42
CA PRO A 37 9.72 7.34 4.45
C PRO A 37 8.84 8.24 3.56
N ASN A 38 7.57 7.85 3.38
CA ASN A 38 6.58 8.65 2.66
C ASN A 38 6.02 9.75 3.57
N ARG A 39 6.64 10.93 3.51
CA ARG A 39 6.25 12.11 4.32
C ARG A 39 4.79 12.53 4.13
N PRO A 40 4.24 12.63 2.90
CA PRO A 40 2.80 12.92 2.72
C PRO A 40 1.88 11.92 3.42
N LEU A 41 2.16 10.62 3.29
CA LEU A 41 1.37 9.57 3.95
C LEU A 41 1.49 9.67 5.49
N GLN A 42 2.71 9.87 6.00
CA GLN A 42 2.96 10.03 7.43
C GLN A 42 2.25 11.26 8.00
N GLN A 43 2.22 12.36 7.25
CA GLN A 43 1.56 13.60 7.67
C GLN A 43 0.06 13.41 7.77
N LEU A 44 -0.57 12.86 6.72
CA LEU A 44 -2.00 12.52 6.74
C LEU A 44 -2.33 11.54 7.87
N TRP A 45 -1.47 10.55 8.11
CA TRP A 45 -1.62 9.61 9.22
C TRP A 45 -1.57 10.30 10.58
N SER A 46 -0.63 11.22 10.78
CA SER A 46 -0.54 12.00 12.02
C SER A 46 -1.72 12.96 12.20
N GLU A 47 -2.29 13.48 11.12
CA GLU A 47 -3.44 14.40 11.14
C GLU A 47 -4.77 13.70 11.39
N HIS A 48 -5.02 12.58 10.70
CA HIS A 48 -6.31 11.89 10.73
C HIS A 48 -6.33 10.63 11.62
N GLY A 49 -5.16 10.11 11.99
CA GLY A 49 -5.00 8.88 12.75
C GLY A 49 -5.45 7.63 11.98
N GLU A 50 -5.33 6.47 12.62
CA GLU A 50 -5.73 5.18 12.03
C GLU A 50 -7.20 5.16 11.58
N ASN A 51 -8.10 5.78 12.36
CA ASN A 51 -9.54 5.84 12.03
C ASN A 51 -9.85 6.65 10.75
N GLY A 52 -8.94 7.53 10.33
CA GLY A 52 -9.04 8.27 9.07
C GLY A 52 -8.50 7.53 7.85
N PHE A 53 -8.04 6.30 8.05
CA PHE A 53 -7.47 5.46 6.99
C PHE A 53 -8.24 4.15 6.85
N ASP A 54 -8.57 3.84 5.61
CA ASP A 54 -9.15 2.56 5.23
C ASP A 54 -8.05 1.68 4.65
N PHE A 55 -7.85 0.52 5.28
CA PHE A 55 -6.85 -0.47 4.88
C PHE A 55 -7.53 -1.57 4.10
N ARG A 56 -7.16 -1.73 2.83
CA ARG A 56 -7.73 -2.77 1.97
C ARG A 56 -6.65 -3.63 1.33
N VAL A 57 -6.98 -4.88 1.11
CA VAL A 57 -6.25 -5.74 0.17
C VAL A 57 -6.94 -5.55 -1.17
N ALA A 58 -6.39 -4.68 -2.01
CA ALA A 58 -7.03 -4.28 -3.27
C ALA A 58 -7.02 -5.41 -4.30
N ASP A 59 -5.92 -6.16 -4.36
CA ASP A 59 -5.77 -7.26 -5.31
C ASP A 59 -4.84 -8.30 -4.71
N THR A 60 -5.24 -9.57 -4.69
CA THR A 60 -4.34 -10.66 -4.32
C THR A 60 -4.07 -11.42 -5.60
N LEU A 61 -2.83 -11.39 -6.07
CA LEU A 61 -2.44 -12.39 -7.05
C LEU A 61 -2.47 -13.73 -6.33
N GLU A 62 -3.52 -14.50 -6.58
CA GLU A 62 -3.56 -15.90 -6.21
C GLU A 62 -2.57 -16.63 -7.11
N TYR A 63 -1.54 -17.19 -6.48
CA TYR A 63 -0.54 -18.01 -7.15
C TYR A 63 -0.58 -19.40 -6.53
N GLU A 64 -0.66 -20.44 -7.37
CA GLU A 64 -0.62 -21.83 -6.91
C GLU A 64 0.71 -22.17 -6.22
N ASN A 65 1.80 -21.53 -6.66
CA ASN A 65 3.11 -21.60 -6.02
C ASN A 65 3.75 -20.21 -5.88
N PRO A 66 4.14 -19.79 -4.67
CA PRO A 66 4.79 -18.50 -4.45
C PRO A 66 6.21 -18.42 -5.06
N GLU A 67 6.77 -19.55 -5.50
CA GLU A 67 8.07 -19.67 -6.15
C GLU A 67 8.02 -19.28 -7.64
N ASP A 68 6.85 -19.39 -8.26
CA ASP A 68 6.61 -18.99 -9.66
C ASP A 68 6.47 -17.47 -9.82
N VAL A 69 6.45 -16.73 -8.71
CA VAL A 69 6.28 -15.28 -8.69
C VAL A 69 7.64 -14.59 -8.65
N SER A 70 8.09 -14.16 -9.83
CA SER A 70 9.31 -13.38 -9.92
C SER A 70 9.10 -11.95 -9.42
N ALA A 71 10.20 -11.26 -9.11
CA ALA A 71 10.14 -9.83 -8.81
C ALA A 71 9.64 -9.00 -10.01
N ASP A 72 9.82 -9.53 -11.23
CA ASP A 72 9.39 -8.90 -12.48
C ASP A 72 7.86 -8.94 -12.63
N ASP A 73 7.20 -10.05 -12.25
CA ASP A 73 5.73 -10.16 -12.28
C ASP A 73 5.07 -9.18 -11.31
N LEU A 74 5.67 -9.02 -10.12
CA LEU A 74 5.23 -8.04 -9.14
C LEU A 74 5.44 -6.60 -9.65
N GLN A 75 6.51 -6.36 -10.39
CA GLN A 75 6.80 -5.07 -11.00
C GLN A 75 5.78 -4.77 -12.11
N ALA A 76 5.51 -5.72 -13.00
CA ALA A 76 4.55 -5.60 -14.08
C ALA A 76 3.13 -5.31 -13.56
N LEU A 77 2.69 -5.99 -12.50
CA LEU A 77 1.41 -5.69 -11.87
C LEU A 77 1.39 -4.25 -11.31
N ARG A 78 2.49 -3.78 -10.71
CA ARG A 78 2.58 -2.40 -10.20
C ARG A 78 2.38 -1.37 -11.30
N ASP A 79 3.07 -1.58 -12.42
CA ASP A 79 3.07 -0.66 -13.54
C ASP A 79 1.72 -0.67 -14.25
N LEU A 80 1.04 -1.82 -14.34
CA LEU A 80 -0.35 -1.91 -14.82
C LEU A 80 -1.30 -1.11 -13.91
N LEU A 81 -1.20 -1.28 -12.60
CA LEU A 81 -2.12 -0.63 -11.65
C LEU A 81 -1.90 0.87 -11.51
N LEU A 82 -0.66 1.34 -11.67
CA LEU A 82 -0.38 2.78 -11.78
C LEU A 82 -0.85 3.37 -13.11
N ALA A 83 -0.89 2.58 -14.18
CA ALA A 83 -1.44 3.01 -15.46
C ALA A 83 -2.97 3.10 -15.42
N GLU A 84 -3.63 2.24 -14.65
CA GLU A 84 -5.09 2.26 -14.48
C GLU A 84 -5.60 3.33 -13.51
N ASP A 85 -4.83 3.67 -12.47
CA ASP A 85 -5.21 4.70 -11.49
C ASP A 85 -4.15 5.83 -11.41
N PRO A 86 -4.30 6.90 -12.21
CA PRO A 86 -3.34 8.01 -12.23
C PRO A 86 -3.34 8.85 -10.94
N GLU A 87 -4.33 8.67 -10.05
CA GLU A 87 -4.36 9.32 -8.74
C GLU A 87 -3.67 8.49 -7.65
N ALA A 88 -3.40 7.21 -7.91
CA ALA A 88 -2.75 6.31 -6.97
C ALA A 88 -1.27 6.65 -6.79
N ARG A 89 -0.84 6.74 -5.53
CA ARG A 89 0.56 6.98 -5.15
C ARG A 89 1.20 5.71 -4.62
N LYS A 90 2.51 5.57 -4.79
CA LYS A 90 3.25 4.45 -4.18
C LYS A 90 3.31 4.66 -2.66
N ILE A 91 3.03 3.60 -1.88
CA ILE A 91 3.25 3.59 -0.43
C ILE A 91 4.74 3.77 -0.16
N TRP A 92 5.57 2.94 -0.81
CA TRP A 92 7.02 2.98 -0.74
C TRP A 92 7.56 3.88 -1.85
N LYS A 93 8.34 4.90 -1.47
CA LYS A 93 8.96 5.86 -2.40
C LYS A 93 10.25 5.29 -2.99
#